data_AF-A0AA35VUL0-F1
#
_entry.id   AF-A0AA35VUL0-F1
#
_cell.length_a   1.000
_cell.length_b   1.000
_cell.length_c   1.000
_cell.angle_alpha   90.00
_cell.angle_beta   90.00
_cell.angle_gamma   90.00
#
_symmetry.space_group_name_H-M   'P 1'
#
loop_
_entity.id
_entity.type
_entity.pdbx_description
1 polymer ?
#
loop_
_entity_poly.entity_id
_entity_poly.type
_entity_poly.pdbx_seq_one_letter_code
_entity_poly.pdbx_strand_id
1 'polypeptide(L)'
;MGVATGWLKRHQQKVQNGEVVLAPISIRHSSLRLPYHSSKPVIMVGPGTGLAPFRGFIQDRAAAKQSGIYSLTLHMCCMLTQRHIGRSPFCP
;
A
#
# COMPACT_ATOMS: atom_id res chain seq x y z
N MET A 1 -5.43 3.84 23.43
CA MET A 1 -4.63 2.62 23.23
C MET A 1 -5.39 1.69 22.29
N GLY A 2 -4.89 1.39 21.09
CA GLY A 2 -5.57 0.50 20.14
C GLY A 2 -5.19 -0.96 20.40
N VAL A 3 -6.17 -1.82 20.71
CA VAL A 3 -5.93 -3.25 21.01
C VAL A 3 -5.28 -3.99 19.84
N ALA A 4 -5.78 -3.77 18.62
CA ALA A 4 -5.25 -4.38 17.40
C ALA A 4 -3.88 -3.82 17.03
N THR A 5 -3.72 -2.48 17.02
CA THR A 5 -2.45 -1.82 16.70
C THR A 5 -1.36 -2.14 17.71
N GLY A 6 -1.70 -2.21 19.00
CA GLY A 6 -0.77 -2.60 20.07
C GLY A 6 -0.38 -4.08 19.99
N TRP A 7 -1.34 -4.96 19.66
CA TRP A 7 -1.06 -6.36 19.38
C TRP A 7 -0.10 -6.51 18.20
N LEU A 8 -0.34 -5.84 17.07
CA LEU A 8 0.55 -5.86 15.90
C LEU A 8 1.96 -5.34 16.23
N LYS A 9 2.07 -4.22 16.96
CA LYS A 9 3.38 -3.65 17.32
C LYS A 9 4.25 -4.61 18.14
N ARG A 10 3.65 -5.34 19.08
CA ARG A 10 4.37 -6.36 19.87
C ARG A 10 4.85 -7.53 19.01
N HIS A 11 4.00 -7.98 18.08
CA HIS A 11 4.34 -9.09 17.20
C HIS A 11 5.31 -8.70 16.09
N GLN A 12 5.32 -7.43 15.66
CA GLN A 12 6.31 -6.92 14.71
C GLN A 12 7.74 -7.09 15.25
N GLN A 13 7.96 -6.82 16.54
CA GLN A 13 9.26 -7.01 17.18
C GLN A 13 9.66 -8.50 17.23
N LYS A 14 8.70 -9.40 17.44
CA LYS A 14 8.92 -10.85 17.40
C LYS A 14 9.33 -11.33 16.01
N VAL A 15 8.63 -10.86 14.97
CA VAL A 15 8.97 -11.15 13.57
C VAL A 15 10.38 -10.64 13.21
N GLN A 16 10.78 -9.46 13.72
CA GLN A 16 12.15 -8.94 13.53
C GLN A 16 13.22 -9.83 14.18
N ASN A 17 12.87 -10.54 15.24
CA ASN A 17 13.74 -11.50 15.92
C ASN A 17 13.67 -12.91 15.29
N GLY A 18 12.98 -13.08 14.17
CA GLY A 18 12.87 -14.36 13.45
C GLY A 18 11.76 -15.29 13.94
N GLU A 19 10.90 -14.86 14.88
CA GLU A 19 9.74 -15.66 15.31
C GLU A 19 8.59 -15.61 14.28
N VAL A 20 7.95 -16.77 14.05
CA VAL A 20 6.75 -16.87 13.22
C VAL A 20 5.52 -16.48 14.04
N VAL A 21 4.73 -15.53 13.54
CA VAL A 21 3.48 -15.10 14.15
C VAL A 21 2.31 -15.48 13.25
N LEU A 22 1.37 -16.26 13.79
CA LEU A 22 0.11 -16.57 13.11
C LEU A 22 -0.91 -15.46 13.37
N ALA A 23 -1.47 -14.91 12.30
CA ALA A 23 -2.54 -13.90 12.36
C ALA A 23 -3.76 -14.40 11.57
N PRO A 24 -4.97 -14.39 12.16
CA PRO A 24 -6.19 -14.72 11.43
C PRO A 24 -6.51 -13.61 10.43
N ILE A 25 -6.48 -13.94 9.13
CA ILE A 25 -6.78 -13.01 8.05
C ILE A 25 -8.12 -13.38 7.45
N SER A 26 -8.98 -12.39 7.22
CA SER A 26 -10.25 -12.59 6.53
C SER A 26 -10.37 -11.58 5.41
N ILE A 27 -10.57 -12.07 4.20
CA ILE A 27 -10.68 -11.23 3.00
C ILE A 27 -12.13 -10.74 2.90
N ARG A 28 -12.30 -9.44 2.66
CA ARG A 28 -13.59 -8.82 2.31
C ARG A 28 -13.48 -8.29 0.90
N HIS A 29 -14.38 -8.73 0.03
CA HIS A 29 -14.44 -8.19 -1.32
C HIS A 29 -14.88 -6.73 -1.26
N SER A 30 -14.11 -5.86 -1.92
CA SER A 30 -14.47 -4.45 -2.11
C SER A 30 -14.59 -4.14 -3.59
N SER A 31 -15.28 -3.04 -3.89
CA SER A 31 -15.38 -2.46 -5.25
C SER A 31 -14.12 -1.70 -5.66
N LEU A 32 -13.14 -1.56 -4.76
CA LEU A 32 -11.86 -0.94 -5.05
C LEU A 32 -11.06 -1.89 -5.94
N ARG A 33 -11.15 -1.68 -7.26
CA ARG A 33 -10.48 -2.45 -8.31
C ARG A 33 -9.92 -1.51 -9.37
N LEU A 34 -8.90 -1.95 -10.08
CA LEU A 34 -8.39 -1.23 -11.24
C LEU A 34 -9.36 -1.37 -12.42
N PRO A 35 -9.52 -0.30 -13.22
CA PRO A 35 -10.20 -0.44 -14.51
C PRO A 35 -9.42 -1.41 -15.39
N TYR A 36 -10.15 -2.27 -16.11
CA TYR A 36 -9.61 -3.30 -17.01
C TYR A 36 -8.68 -2.73 -18.09
N HIS A 37 -8.97 -1.52 -18.56
CA HIS A 37 -8.17 -0.85 -19.57
C HIS A 37 -7.01 -0.08 -18.93
N SER A 38 -5.78 -0.53 -19.19
CA SER A 38 -4.52 0.09 -18.75
C SER A 38 -4.29 1.49 -19.34
N SER A 39 -4.96 1.82 -20.45
CA SER A 39 -4.93 3.13 -21.09
C SER A 39 -5.68 4.22 -20.32
N LYS A 40 -6.56 3.85 -19.38
CA LYS A 40 -7.32 4.82 -18.58
C LYS A 40 -6.43 5.39 -17.47
N PRO A 41 -6.27 6.72 -17.38
CA PRO A 41 -5.57 7.35 -16.27
C PRO A 41 -6.34 7.06 -14.98
N VAL A 42 -5.62 6.72 -13.91
CA VAL A 42 -6.19 6.48 -12.58
C VAL A 42 -5.60 7.49 -11.63
N ILE A 43 -6.47 8.21 -10.93
CA ILE A 43 -6.10 9.15 -9.87
C ILE A 43 -6.32 8.44 -8.54
N MET A 44 -5.26 8.31 -7.75
CA MET A 44 -5.31 7.72 -6.42
C MET A 44 -5.05 8.82 -5.39
N VAL A 45 -5.98 8.97 -4.43
CA VAL A 45 -5.89 9.93 -3.33
C VAL A 45 -6.04 9.16 -2.02
N GLY A 46 -4.97 9.14 -1.22
CA GLY A 46 -4.94 8.40 0.04
C GLY A 46 -4.03 9.08 1.07
N PRO A 47 -4.56 9.84 2.02
CA PRO A 47 -3.76 10.40 3.10
C PRO A 47 -3.37 9.31 4.12
N GLY A 48 -2.13 9.33 4.61
CA GLY A 48 -1.65 8.44 5.67
C GLY A 48 -1.81 6.94 5.35
N THR A 49 -2.54 6.21 6.20
CA THR A 49 -2.80 4.77 6.04
C THR A 49 -3.75 4.46 4.88
N GLY A 50 -4.46 5.47 4.34
CA GLY A 50 -5.31 5.34 3.14
C GLY A 50 -4.52 4.98 1.88
N LEU A 51 -3.18 5.07 1.91
CA LEU A 51 -2.32 4.58 0.83
C LEU A 51 -2.23 3.04 0.77
N ALA A 52 -2.48 2.33 1.87
CA ALA A 52 -2.28 0.89 1.97
C ALA A 52 -2.93 0.08 0.82
N PRO A 53 -4.21 0.26 0.45
CA PRO A 53 -4.82 -0.49 -0.64
C PRO A 53 -4.23 -0.14 -2.02
N PHE A 54 -3.81 1.11 -2.22
CA PHE A 54 -3.25 1.57 -3.50
C PHE A 54 -1.85 1.01 -3.78
N ARG A 55 -1.15 0.50 -2.76
CA ARG A 55 0.16 -0.14 -2.97
C ARG A 55 0.08 -1.37 -3.87
N GLY A 56 -0.93 -2.22 -3.65
CA GLY A 56 -1.15 -3.40 -4.50
C GLY A 56 -1.42 -3.01 -5.95
N PHE A 57 -2.16 -1.91 -6.16
CA PHE A 57 -2.45 -1.37 -7.48
C PHE A 57 -1.24 -0.80 -8.21
N ILE A 58 -0.34 -0.16 -7.48
CA ILE A 58 0.93 0.31 -8.02
C ILE A 58 1.81 -0.86 -8.42
N GLN A 59 1.88 -1.92 -7.60
CA GLN A 59 2.64 -3.13 -7.91
C GLN A 59 2.07 -3.87 -9.13
N ASP A 60 0.75 -4.03 -9.19
CA ASP A 60 0.03 -4.66 -10.29
C ASP A 60 0.27 -3.91 -11.61
N ARG A 61 0.15 -2.58 -11.59
CA ARG A 61 0.54 -1.78 -12.76
C ARG A 61 2.02 -1.85 -13.05
N ALA A 62 2.90 -1.78 -12.05
CA ALA A 62 4.35 -1.82 -12.26
C ALA A 62 4.80 -3.08 -13.01
N ALA A 63 4.26 -4.24 -12.62
CA ALA A 63 4.42 -5.50 -13.36
C ALA A 63 3.90 -5.38 -14.80
N ALA A 64 2.78 -4.69 -15.02
CA ALA A 64 2.24 -4.41 -16.35
C ALA A 64 2.98 -3.31 -17.17
N LYS A 65 3.92 -2.49 -16.63
CA LYS A 65 4.74 -1.54 -17.47
C LYS A 65 5.79 -2.26 -18.21
N GLN A 66 6.32 -3.29 -17.56
CA GLN A 66 7.43 -4.03 -18.11
C GLN A 66 7.03 -4.61 -19.48
N SER A 67 5.73 -4.63 -19.80
CA SER A 67 5.15 -4.90 -21.12
C SER A 67 4.63 -3.68 -21.94
N GLY A 68 4.66 -2.42 -21.47
CA GLY A 68 4.27 -1.22 -22.26
C GLY A 68 3.78 0.02 -21.47
N ILE A 69 3.83 1.22 -22.09
CA ILE A 69 3.68 2.57 -21.50
C ILE A 69 2.39 2.73 -20.67
N TYR A 70 2.54 3.13 -19.39
CA TYR A 70 1.44 3.62 -18.55
C TYR A 70 1.75 4.97 -17.90
N SER A 71 0.70 5.77 -17.71
CA SER A 71 0.71 6.98 -16.88
C SER A 71 -0.12 6.73 -15.62
N LEU A 72 0.48 6.98 -14.46
CA LEU A 72 -0.17 6.89 -13.15
C LEU A 72 0.16 8.16 -12.38
N THR A 73 -0.86 8.93 -12.04
CA THR A 73 -0.71 10.15 -11.25
C THR A 73 -1.19 9.88 -9.83
N LEU A 74 -0.25 9.72 -8.90
CA LEU A 74 -0.51 9.57 -7.48
C LEU A 74 -0.41 10.94 -6.82
N HIS A 75 -1.50 11.42 -6.21
CA HIS A 75 -1.46 12.67 -5.43
C HIS A 75 -1.36 12.32 -3.95
N MET A 76 -0.16 12.44 -3.40
CA MET A 76 0.13 12.16 -1.99
C MET A 76 0.00 13.43 -1.16
N CYS A 77 -1.03 13.52 -0.32
CA CYS A 77 -1.09 14.50 0.75
C CYS A 77 -0.61 13.82 2.04
N CYS A 78 0.64 14.05 2.44
CA CYS A 78 1.22 13.43 3.62
C CYS A 78 1.44 14.44 4.75
N MET A 79 0.85 14.16 5.92
CA MET A 79 1.22 14.80 7.19
C MET A 79 2.13 13.93 8.08
N LEU A 80 2.56 12.74 7.64
CA LEU A 80 3.29 11.76 8.49
C LEU A 80 4.51 11.09 7.81
N THR A 81 5.14 11.72 6.82
CA THR A 81 6.31 11.17 6.11
C THR A 81 7.61 11.29 6.89
N GLN A 82 7.74 10.59 8.03
CA GLN A 82 9.05 10.22 8.54
C GLN A 82 8.90 9.07 9.53
N ARG A 83 9.08 7.82 9.06
CA ARG A 83 10.05 6.91 9.70
C ARG A 83 10.29 5.54 9.11
N HIS A 84 9.50 4.96 8.20
CA HIS A 84 9.82 3.55 7.87
C HIS A 84 9.41 2.93 6.53
N ILE A 85 9.05 3.71 5.52
CA ILE A 85 8.81 3.13 4.19
C ILE A 85 9.67 3.91 3.20
N GLY A 86 10.61 3.18 2.59
CA GLY A 86 11.63 3.68 1.68
C GLY A 86 11.10 4.74 0.71
N ARG A 87 11.96 5.74 0.47
CA ARG A 87 11.74 6.86 -0.46
C ARG A 87 11.18 6.32 -1.79
N SER A 88 9.88 6.48 -2.00
CA SER A 88 9.30 6.35 -3.34
C SER A 88 9.67 7.60 -4.15
N PRO A 89 10.04 7.48 -5.44
CA PRO A 89 10.43 8.60 -6.30
C PRO A 89 9.25 9.49 -6.75
N PHE A 90 8.14 9.46 -6.01
CA PHE A 90 6.85 10.06 -6.37
C PHE A 90 6.44 11.22 -5.45
N CYS A 91 7.29 11.65 -4.52
CA CYS A 91 7.17 12.96 -3.91
C CYS A 91 8.10 13.92 -4.67
N PRO A 92 7.61 15.07 -5.18
CA PRO A 92 8.49 16.20 -5.49
C PRO A 92 9.20 16.71 -4.22
#